data_AF-X4ZR41-F1
#
_entry.id   AF-X4ZR41-F1
#
_cell.length_a   1.000
_cell.length_b   1.000
_cell.length_c   1.000
_cell.angle_alpha   90.00
_cell.angle_beta   90.00
_cell.angle_gamma   90.00
#
_symmetry.space_group_name_H-M   'P 1'
#
loop_
_entity.id
_entity.type
_entity.pdbx_description
1 polymer ?
#
loop_
_entity_poly.entity_id
_entity_poly.type
_entity_poly.pdbx_seq_one_letter_code
_entity_poly.pdbx_strand_id
1 'polypeptide(L)' 'MEAILERCARLDVHQETVVAFVLYENLDRKPTQEIRTFSTTTKGLLALYDW' A
#
# COMPACT_ATOMS: atom_id res chain seq x y z
N MET A 1 18.24 -9.40 -6.03
CA MET A 1 17.00 -10.17 -5.85
C MET A 1 15.94 -9.47 -6.67
N GLU A 2 15.67 -9.96 -7.88
CA GLU A 2 14.62 -9.42 -8.74
C GLU A 2 13.33 -10.19 -8.46
N ALA A 3 12.64 -9.80 -7.39
CA ALA A 3 11.26 -10.18 -7.20
C ALA A 3 10.41 -9.17 -7.99
N ILE A 4 10.19 -9.43 -9.28
CA ILE A 4 9.25 -8.62 -10.06
C ILE A 4 7.84 -9.14 -9.75
N LEU A 5 7.30 -8.71 -8.61
CA LEU A 5 5.92 -8.98 -8.26
C LEU A 5 5.03 -8.05 -9.11
N GLU A 6 4.07 -8.63 -9.83
CA GLU A 6 3.07 -7.87 -10.60
C GLU A 6 2.25 -6.93 -9.71
N ARG A 7 2.16 -7.25 -8.41
CA ARG A 7 1.58 -6.41 -7.36
C ARG A 7 2.35 -6.58 -6.06
N CYS A 8 2.74 -5.47 -5.43
CA CYS A 8 3.28 -5.47 -4.08
C CYS A 8 2.71 -4.31 -3.27
N ALA A 9 2.60 -4.50 -1.96
CA ALA A 9 2.17 -3.46 -1.04
C ALA A 9 3.14 -3.38 0.15
N ARG A 10 3.37 -2.17 0.66
CA ARG A 10 4.11 -1.89 1.88
C ARG A 10 3.22 -1.06 2.80
N LEU A 11 3.18 -1.43 4.07
CA LEU A 11 2.58 -0.64 5.13
C LEU A 11 3.69 -0.15 6.06
N ASP A 12 3.76 1.16 6.25
CA ASP A 12 4.60 1.79 7.26
C ASP A 12 3.68 2.25 8.41
N VAL A 13 3.89 1.71 9.61
CA VAL A 13 3.06 2.02 10.77
C VAL A 13 3.87 2.88 11.72
N HIS A 14 3.40 4.10 11.96
CA HIS A 14 4.06 5.04 12.86
C HIS A 14 3.05 5.69 13.81
N GLN A 15 2.97 5.15 15.03
CA GLN A 15 2.08 5.61 16.09
C GLN A 15 0.60 5.70 15.66
N GLU A 16 0.15 6.91 15.30
CA GLU A 16 -1.24 7.22 14.97
C GLU A 16 -1.56 7.00 13.49
N THR A 17 -0.56 6.74 12.65
CA THR A 17 -0.71 6.67 11.19
C THR A 17 -0.22 5.35 10.60
N VAL A 18 -0.84 4.97 9.49
CA VAL A 18 -0.40 3.91 8.59
C VAL A 18 -0.25 4.51 7.20
N VAL A 19 0.96 4.51 6.65
CA VAL A 19 1.19 4.89 5.25
C VAL A 19 1.25 3.62 4.43
N ALA A 20 0.28 3.47 3.53
CA ALA A 20 0.19 2.35 2.63
C ALA A 20 0.68 2.75 1.24
N PHE A 21 1.59 1.96 0.69
CA PHE A 21 2.16 2.09 -0.64
C PHE A 21 1.81 0.83 -1.43
N VAL A 22 1.18 0.97 -2.59
CA VAL A 22 0.90 -0.16 -3.49
C VAL A 22 1.57 0.11 -4.83
N LEU A 23 2.30 -0.89 -5.31
CA LEU A 23 2.82 -0.96 -6.67
C LEU A 23 2.07 -2.06 -7.41
N TYR A 24 1.49 -1.76 -8.56
CA TYR A 24 0.78 -2.75 -9.37
C TYR A 24 0.93 -2.40 -10.85
N GLU A 25 1.06 -3.40 -11.73
CA GLU A 25 0.93 -3.35 -13.21
C GLU A 25 1.45 -4.67 -13.82
N ASN A 26 1.23 -4.87 -15.12
CA ASN A 26 1.88 -5.96 -15.85
C ASN A 26 3.37 -5.67 -16.04
N LEU A 27 4.18 -6.74 -15.96
CA LEU A 27 5.64 -6.74 -16.17
C LEU A 27 6.14 -5.96 -17.42
N ASP A 28 5.28 -5.84 -18.44
CA ASP A 28 5.59 -5.17 -19.71
C ASP A 28 5.32 -3.65 -19.72
N ARG A 29 4.80 -3.07 -18.63
CA ARG A 29 4.44 -1.65 -18.54
C ARG A 29 5.09 -0.96 -17.34
N LYS A 30 5.19 0.37 -17.41
CA LYS A 30 5.69 1.18 -16.30
C LYS A 30 4.74 0.99 -15.10
N PRO A 31 5.25 0.61 -13.92
CA PRO A 31 4.39 0.27 -12.80
C PRO A 31 3.65 1.49 -12.26
N THR A 32 2.37 1.28 -11.89
CA THR A 32 1.54 2.28 -11.24
C THR A 32 1.76 2.21 -9.73
N GLN A 33 1.82 3.37 -9.10
CA GLN A 33 2.00 3.50 -7.66
C GLN A 33 0.85 4.30 -7.04
N GLU A 34 0.35 3.82 -5.91
CA GLU A 34 -0.60 4.53 -5.06
C GLU A 34 -0.06 4.65 -3.65
N ILE A 35 -0.21 5.84 -3.06
CA ILE A 35 0.17 6.12 -1.68
C ILE A 35 -1.04 6.71 -0.97
N ARG A 36 -1.40 6.13 0.17
CA ARG A 36 -2.50 6.63 1.01
C ARG A 36 -2.14 6.49 2.49
N THR A 37 -2.51 7.50 3.27
CA THR A 37 -2.31 7.50 4.72
C THR A 37 -3.65 7.28 5.43
N PHE A 38 -3.64 6.40 6.41
CA PHE A 38 -4.76 6.06 7.27
C PHE A 38 -4.40 6.30 8.74
N SER A 39 -5.40 6.37 9.61
CA SER A 39 -5.17 6.38 11.07
C SER A 39 -5.07 4.95 11.61
N THR A 40 -4.38 4.74 12.74
CA THR A 40 -4.37 3.45 13.47
C THR A 40 -5.60 3.22 14.35
N THR A 41 -6.59 4.12 14.33
CA THR A 41 -7.90 3.88 14.95
C THR A 41 -8.64 2.75 14.24
N THR A 42 -9.57 2.07 14.91
CA THR A 42 -10.39 1.01 14.31
C THR A 42 -11.06 1.45 13.01
N LYS A 43 -11.59 2.68 12.96
CA LYS A 43 -12.21 3.22 11.74
C LYS A 43 -11.20 3.40 10.61
N GLY A 44 -9.99 3.86 10.92
CA GLY A 44 -8.93 4.03 9.91
C GLY A 44 -8.38 2.71 9.41
N LEU A 45 -8.25 1.70 10.29
CA LEU A 45 -7.84 0.36 9.89
C LEU A 45 -8.92 -0.35 9.05
N LEU A 46 -10.21 -0.13 9.34
CA LEU A 46 -11.29 -0.60 8.49
C LEU A 46 -11.27 0.10 7.12
N ALA A 47 -11.03 1.41 7.07
CA ALA A 47 -10.87 2.13 5.81
C ALA A 47 -9.65 1.66 5.00
N LEU A 48 -8.57 1.25 5.66
CA LEU A 48 -7.41 0.61 5.02
C LEU A 48 -7.74 -0.77 4.48
N TYR A 49 -8.60 -1.54 5.18
CA TYR A 49 -9.04 -2.86 4.72
C TYR A 49 -9.99 -2.79 3.52
N ASP A 50 -10.86 -1.78 3.50
CA ASP A 50 -11.82 -1.55 2.41
C ASP A 50 -11.15 -1.00 1.13
N TRP A 51 -9.96 -0.40 1.26
CA TRP A 51 -9.17 0.13 0.16
C TRP A 51 -8.25 -0.92 -0.44
#